data_AF-A0A0B6YQI3-F1
#
_entry.id   AF-A0A0B6YQI3-F1
#
_cell.length_a   1.000
_cell.length_b   1.000
_cell.length_c   1.000
_cell.angle_alpha   90.00
_cell.angle_beta   90.00
_cell.angle_gamma   90.00
#
_symmetry.space_group_name_H-M   'P 1'
#
loop_
_entity.id
_entity.type
_entity.pdbx_description
1 polymer ?
#
loop_
_entity_poly.entity_id
_entity_poly.type
_entity_poly.pdbx_seq_one_letter_code
_entity_poly.pdbx_strand_id
1 'polypeptide(L)'
;KGVAVDSEGRIVVVDNKSSCVLVFQPNGKLMHKFGSRGNKEEQFAGPHYAAINENNDIIVSDFHNHCVKVFDRDGNFRFSFGSNGEGNGQFNA
;
A
#
# COMPACT_ATOMS: atom_id res chain seq x y z
N LYS A 1 1.51 10.67 3.93
CA LYS A 1 1.04 9.75 4.98
C LYS A 1 -0.42 9.50 4.70
N GLY A 2 -0.75 8.31 4.19
CA GLY A 2 -2.08 7.98 3.71
C GLY A 2 -2.90 7.24 4.74
N VAL A 3 -4.19 7.58 4.78
CA VAL A 3 -5.23 6.80 5.42
C VAL A 3 -6.32 6.57 4.37
N ALA A 4 -6.87 5.37 4.32
CA ALA A 4 -8.02 5.02 3.51
C ALA A 4 -8.97 4.17 4.33
N VAL A 5 -10.24 4.12 3.91
CA VAL A 5 -11.28 3.31 4.55
C VAL A 5 -11.94 2.50 3.47
N ASP A 6 -12.15 1.22 3.72
CA ASP A 6 -12.83 0.34 2.78
C ASP A 6 -14.35 0.29 3.00
N SER A 7 -15.05 -0.51 2.19
CA SER A 7 -16.52 -0.63 2.27
C SER A 7 -17.03 -1.29 3.55
N GLU A 8 -16.17 -2.01 4.28
CA GLU A 8 -16.47 -2.63 5.58
C GLU A 8 -16.13 -1.70 6.76
N GLY A 9 -15.64 -0.49 6.50
CA GLY A 9 -15.25 0.49 7.51
C GLY A 9 -13.89 0.21 8.14
N ARG A 10 -13.08 -0.72 7.59
CA ARG A 10 -11.73 -0.98 8.08
C ARG A 10 -10.82 0.17 7.67
N ILE A 11 -9.98 0.60 8.60
CA ILE A 11 -9.10 1.76 8.43
C ILE A 11 -7.72 1.26 8.03
N VAL A 12 -7.26 1.65 6.85
CA VAL A 12 -5.96 1.28 6.29
C VAL A 12 -5.02 2.47 6.43
N VAL A 13 -3.91 2.26 7.14
CA VAL A 13 -2.92 3.30 7.46
C VAL A 13 -1.57 2.91 6.90
N VAL A 14 -0.94 3.81 6.15
CA VAL A 14 0.43 3.63 5.68
C VAL A 14 1.40 4.24 6.67
N ASP A 15 2.23 3.38 7.29
CA ASP A 15 3.35 3.83 8.11
C ASP A 15 4.65 3.75 7.30
N ASN A 16 5.04 4.92 6.79
CA ASN A 16 6.27 5.11 6.03
C ASN A 16 7.52 4.73 6.85
N LYS A 17 7.57 5.10 8.14
CA LYS A 17 8.77 4.93 8.97
C LYS A 17 9.04 3.44 9.24
N SER A 18 7.99 2.67 9.45
CA SER A 18 8.09 1.22 9.61
C SER A 18 7.94 0.44 8.30
N SER A 19 7.77 1.14 7.17
CA SER A 19 7.62 0.57 5.82
C SER A 19 6.56 -0.53 5.76
N CYS A 20 5.41 -0.28 6.39
CA CYS A 20 4.32 -1.25 6.48
C CYS A 20 2.95 -0.58 6.36
N VAL A 21 1.95 -1.40 6.11
CA VAL A 21 0.54 -1.03 6.14
C VAL A 21 -0.09 -1.68 7.36
N LEU A 22 -0.90 -0.89 8.07
CA LEU A 22 -1.67 -1.30 9.24
C LEU A 22 -3.15 -1.26 8.88
N VAL A 23 -3.87 -2.34 9.16
CA VAL A 23 -5.31 -2.42 8.96
C VAL A 23 -6.00 -2.53 10.31
N PHE A 24 -6.91 -1.60 10.59
CA PHE A 24 -7.67 -1.52 11.83
C PHE A 24 -9.15 -1.79 11.57
N GLN A 25 -9.82 -2.33 12.58
CA GLN A 25 -11.27 -2.38 12.65
C GLN A 25 -11.86 -0.96 12.80
N PRO A 26 -13.15 -0.75 12.50
CA PRO A 26 -13.81 0.55 12.68
C PRO A 26 -13.71 1.11 14.12
N ASN A 27 -13.57 0.23 15.12
CA ASN A 27 -13.39 0.59 16.52
C ASN A 27 -11.93 0.96 16.90
N GLY A 28 -11.01 0.99 15.93
CA GLY A 28 -9.59 1.30 16.14
C GLY A 28 -8.71 0.12 16.60
N LYS A 29 -9.26 -1.09 16.75
CA LYS A 29 -8.46 -2.29 17.08
C LYS A 29 -7.63 -2.72 15.88
N LEU A 30 -6.33 -2.93 16.08
CA LEU A 30 -5.46 -3.45 15.02
C LEU A 30 -5.90 -4.87 14.63
N MET A 31 -6.14 -5.07 13.33
CA MET A 31 -6.56 -6.35 12.76
C MET A 31 -5.35 -7.12 12.23
N HIS A 32 -4.57 -6.50 11.35
CA HIS A 32 -3.32 -7.07 10.85
C HIS A 32 -2.36 -6.00 10.32
N LYS A 33 -1.12 -6.41 10.07
CA LYS A 33 -0.03 -5.59 9.55
C LYS A 33 0.70 -6.38 8.47
N PHE A 34 1.03 -5.74 7.36
CA PHE A 34 1.82 -6.34 6.29
C PHE A 34 2.83 -5.35 5.70
N GLY A 35 3.80 -5.89 4.97
CA GLY A 35 4.92 -5.13 4.43
C GLY A 35 6.12 -5.03 5.38
N SER A 36 7.29 -4.92 4.77
CA SER A 36 8.56 -4.65 5.45
C SER A 36 9.45 -3.82 4.53
N ARG A 37 10.50 -3.22 5.07
CA ARG A 37 11.43 -2.42 4.27
C ARG A 37 12.15 -3.28 3.22
N GLY A 38 12.15 -2.82 1.98
CA GLY A 38 12.92 -3.41 0.88
C GLY A 38 12.26 -3.23 -0.48
N ASN A 39 12.82 -3.90 -1.49
CA ASN A 39 12.47 -3.69 -2.90
C ASN A 39 11.75 -4.90 -3.53
N LYS A 40 11.50 -5.97 -2.76
CA LYS A 40 10.72 -7.12 -3.22
C LYS A 40 9.24 -6.75 -3.37
N GLU A 41 8.48 -7.59 -4.07
CA GLU A 41 7.06 -7.38 -4.38
C GLU A 41 6.23 -7.04 -3.13
N GLU A 42 6.37 -7.81 -2.05
CA GLU A 42 5.66 -7.61 -0.77
C GLU A 42 6.29 -6.57 0.17
N GLN A 43 7.43 -5.98 -0.21
CA GLN A 43 8.16 -5.01 0.59
C GLN A 43 7.85 -3.58 0.16
N PHE A 44 8.23 -2.59 0.96
CA PHE A 44 8.09 -1.18 0.59
C PHE A 44 9.40 -0.41 0.74
N ALA A 45 9.64 0.51 -0.19
CA ALA A 45 10.74 1.46 -0.15
C ALA A 45 10.19 2.89 -0.11
N GLY A 46 9.64 3.26 1.05
CA GLY A 46 9.01 4.55 1.25
C GLY A 46 7.56 4.57 0.77
N PRO A 47 6.65 3.83 1.42
CA PRO A 47 5.23 3.89 1.09
C PRO A 47 4.64 5.22 1.60
N HIS A 48 3.80 5.90 0.81
CA HIS A 48 3.31 7.25 1.14
C HIS A 48 1.81 7.37 1.30
N TYR A 49 1.05 6.84 0.34
CA TYR A 49 -0.41 6.95 0.28
C TYR A 49 -1.04 5.57 0.06
N ALA A 50 -2.26 5.41 0.55
CA ALA A 50 -3.10 4.26 0.27
C ALA A 50 -4.44 4.71 -0.31
N ALA A 51 -5.01 3.89 -1.18
CA ALA A 51 -6.37 3.98 -1.68
C ALA A 51 -7.00 2.59 -1.68
N ILE A 52 -8.33 2.53 -1.70
CA ILE A 52 -9.09 1.28 -1.74
C ILE A 52 -9.96 1.29 -3.02
N ASN A 53 -10.01 0.17 -3.72
CA ASN A 53 -10.90 -0.01 -4.87
C ASN A 53 -12.23 -0.69 -4.47
N GLU A 54 -13.11 -0.90 -5.43
CA GLU A 54 -14.43 -1.54 -5.21
C GLU A 54 -14.34 -3.00 -4.73
N ASN A 55 -13.21 -3.68 -4.97
CA ASN A 55 -12.95 -5.04 -4.51
C ASN A 55 -12.33 -5.09 -3.11
N ASN A 56 -12.20 -3.96 -2.42
CA ASN A 56 -11.45 -3.80 -1.17
C ASN A 56 -9.96 -4.17 -1.27
N ASP A 57 -9.37 -4.08 -2.47
CA ASP A 57 -7.92 -4.18 -2.63
C ASP A 57 -7.25 -2.91 -2.11
N ILE A 58 -6.12 -3.08 -1.45
CA ILE A 58 -5.30 -2.02 -0.88
C ILE A 58 -4.25 -1.61 -1.90
N ILE A 59 -4.36 -0.37 -2.39
CA ILE A 59 -3.46 0.20 -3.39
C ILE A 59 -2.51 1.16 -2.68
N VAL A 60 -1.21 0.91 -2.74
CA VAL A 60 -0.19 1.69 -2.02
C VAL A 60 0.82 2.27 -3.00
N SER A 61 1.10 3.56 -2.89
CA SER A 61 2.20 4.19 -3.63
C SER A 61 3.53 3.96 -2.91
N ASP A 62 4.52 3.46 -3.66
CA ASP A 62 5.86 3.14 -3.17
C ASP A 62 6.88 4.06 -3.84
N PHE A 63 7.29 5.10 -3.12
CA PHE A 63 7.98 6.27 -3.68
C PHE A 63 9.37 5.92 -4.24
N HIS A 64 10.22 5.23 -3.48
CA HIS A 64 11.58 4.90 -3.97
C HIS A 64 11.59 3.71 -4.92
N ASN A 65 10.55 2.87 -4.93
CA ASN A 65 10.42 1.82 -5.93
C ASN A 65 9.75 2.32 -7.23
N HIS A 66 9.34 3.60 -7.30
CA HIS A 66 8.69 4.20 -8.46
C HIS A 66 7.53 3.34 -8.98
N CYS A 67 6.74 2.78 -8.06
CA CYS A 67 5.67 1.87 -8.41
C CYS A 67 4.44 2.05 -7.51
N VAL A 68 3.33 1.49 -7.99
CA VAL A 68 2.11 1.30 -7.23
C VAL A 68 1.95 -0.19 -7.01
N LYS A 69 1.68 -0.57 -5.77
CA LYS A 69 1.51 -1.97 -5.35
C LYS A 69 0.08 -2.20 -4.93
N VAL A 70 -0.48 -3.32 -5.37
CA VAL A 70 -1.86 -3.70 -5.10
C VAL A 70 -1.86 -4.98 -4.28
N PHE A 71 -2.51 -4.93 -3.14
CA PHE A 71 -2.68 -6.03 -2.20
C PHE A 71 -4.16 -6.35 -2.08
N ASP A 72 -4.50 -7.58 -1.76
CA ASP A 72 -5.86 -7.89 -1.35
C ASP A 72 -6.16 -7.33 0.05
N ARG A 73 -7.40 -7.53 0.49
CA ARG A 73 -7.89 -7.08 1.79
C ARG A 73 -7.20 -7.69 3.02
N ASP A 74 -6.47 -8.78 2.83
CA ASP A 74 -5.77 -9.52 3.89
C ASP A 74 -4.27 -9.21 3.87
N GLY A 75 -3.82 -8.37 2.93
CA GLY A 75 -2.44 -7.93 2.78
C GLY A 75 -1.59 -8.83 1.89
N ASN A 76 -2.19 -9.74 1.13
CA ASN A 76 -1.44 -10.56 0.17
C ASN A 76 -1.18 -9.76 -1.10
N PHE A 77 0.06 -9.80 -1.59
CA PHE A 77 0.42 -9.11 -2.82
C PHE A 77 -0.32 -9.70 -4.01
N ARG A 78 -0.90 -8.84 -4.85
CA ARG A 78 -1.57 -9.23 -6.09
C ARG A 78 -0.69 -8.94 -7.29
N PHE A 79 -0.31 -7.67 -7.43
CA PHE A 79 0.54 -7.20 -8.52
C PHE A 79 1.06 -5.79 -8.22
N SER A 80 2.02 -5.35 -9.01
CA SER A 80 2.49 -3.97 -9.04
C SER A 80 2.62 -3.50 -10.47
N PHE A 81 2.64 -2.18 -10.64
CA PHE A 81 2.93 -1.54 -11.92
C PHE A 81 3.66 -0.22 -11.66
N GLY A 82 4.40 0.24 -12.67
CA GLY A 82 5.34 1.34 -12.50
C GLY A 82 6.78 0.86 -12.46
N SER A 83 7.66 1.68 -13.02
CA SER A 83 9.11 1.60 -12.83
C SER A 83 9.70 3.01 -13.00
N ASN A 84 10.95 3.22 -12.60
CA ASN A 84 11.59 4.52 -12.77
C ASN A 84 11.72 4.91 -14.26
N GLY A 85 11.38 6.15 -14.60
CA GLY A 85 11.60 6.72 -15.95
C GLY A 85 10.49 7.67 -16.38
N GLU A 86 10.48 8.04 -17.67
CA GLU A 86 9.59 9.03 -18.27
C GLU A 86 8.67 8.47 -19.38
N GLY A 87 8.81 7.17 -19.69
CA GLY A 87 7.99 6.48 -20.67
C GLY A 87 6.62 6.04 -20.15
N ASN A 88 5.82 5.45 -21.05
CA ASN A 88 4.48 4.95 -20.69
C ASN A 88 4.57 3.90 -19.57
N GLY A 89 3.84 4.13 -18.48
CA GLY A 89 3.84 3.26 -17.31
C GLY A 89 5.08 3.39 -16.43
N GLN A 90 5.92 4.41 -16.65
CA GLN A 90 7.02 4.76 -15.77
C GLN A 90 6.64 5.96 -14.89
N PHE A 91 7.17 5.99 -13.67
CA PHE A 91 6.93 7.04 -12.70
C PHE A 91 8.25 7.71 -12.33
N ASN A 92 8.26 9.02 -12.40
CA ASN A 92 9.34 9.84 -11.85
C ASN A 92 8.84 10.46 -10.53
N ALA A 93 9.64 10.38 -9.48
CA ALA A 93 9.26 10.67 -8.10
C ALA A 93 9.92 11.96 -7.61
#